data_AF-A0A151WGE4-F1
#
_entry.id   AF-A0A151WGE4-F1
#
_cell.length_a   1.000
_cell.length_b   1.000
_cell.length_c   1.000
_cell.angle_alpha   90.00
_cell.angle_beta   90.00
_cell.angle_gamma   90.00
#
_symmetry.space_group_name_H-M   'P 1'
#
loop_
_entity.id
_entity.type
_entity.pdbx_description
1 polymer ?
#
loop_
_entity_poly.entity_id
_entity_poly.type
_entity_poly.pdbx_seq_one_letter_code
_entity_poly.pdbx_strand_id
1 'polypeptide(L)'
;FKDAFTQRVHKKNLLAIQIFQLLQDLLKDKALKVIAALEASDANYAITWELMKKRYENTRLIINTHLKGLFELAPVAKSNHANLRNLVDEVRIHIRSLQPLKLPVQHWDAVIIYLITNKFDSAMREEWEMEISPKQTDQLPELEEIMAFLEKRCNAQNDR
;
A
#
# COMPACT_ATOMS: atom_id res chain seq x y z
N PHE A 1 11.65 5.17 1.13
CA PHE A 1 13.05 5.18 1.65
C PHE A 1 14.00 5.86 0.67
N LYS A 2 14.19 5.35 -0.56
CA LYS A 2 15.05 5.96 -1.58
C LYS A 2 14.79 7.46 -1.77
N ASP A 3 13.55 7.85 -2.06
CA ASP A 3 13.23 9.26 -2.33
C ASP A 3 13.49 10.16 -1.11
N ALA A 4 13.15 9.69 0.09
CA ALA A 4 13.43 10.39 1.34
C ALA A 4 14.94 10.50 1.63
N PHE A 5 15.72 9.46 1.34
CA PHE A 5 17.17 9.44 1.48
C PHE A 5 17.84 10.38 0.45
N THR A 6 17.50 10.24 -0.83
CA THR A 6 18.02 11.08 -1.91
C THR A 6 17.69 12.55 -1.67
N GLN A 7 16.45 12.90 -1.26
CA GLN A 7 16.11 14.28 -0.92
C GLN A 7 16.92 14.85 0.26
N ARG A 8 17.24 14.03 1.26
CA ARG A 8 17.96 14.45 2.47
C ARG A 8 19.46 14.55 2.26
N VAL A 9 20.00 13.75 1.34
CA VAL A 9 21.44 13.53 1.18
C VAL A 9 22.00 14.21 -0.07
N HIS A 10 21.31 14.12 -1.22
CA HIS A 10 21.79 14.73 -2.47
C HIS A 10 21.64 16.26 -2.49
N LYS A 11 20.85 16.84 -1.59
CA LYS A 11 20.73 18.31 -1.44
C LYS A 11 21.89 18.96 -0.67
N LYS A 12 22.79 18.17 -0.06
CA LYS A 12 23.78 18.69 0.91
C LYS A 12 25.23 18.80 0.41
N ASN A 13 25.52 18.61 -0.88
CA ASN A 13 26.89 18.63 -1.44
C ASN A 13 27.90 17.82 -0.59
N LEU A 14 27.48 16.65 -0.12
CA LEU A 14 28.31 15.79 0.72
C LEU A 14 29.26 14.96 -0.13
N LEU A 15 30.44 14.65 0.42
CA LEU A 15 31.35 13.68 -0.19
C LEU A 15 30.71 12.29 -0.15
N ALA A 16 30.97 11.47 -1.18
CA ALA A 16 30.38 10.14 -1.30
C ALA A 16 30.67 9.23 -0.08
N ILE A 17 31.81 9.41 0.59
CA ILE A 17 32.14 8.77 1.87
C ILE A 17 31.16 9.16 2.99
N GLN A 18 30.80 10.44 3.11
CA GLN A 18 29.86 10.92 4.13
C GLN A 18 28.44 10.44 3.83
N ILE A 19 28.08 10.38 2.55
CA ILE A 19 26.82 9.80 2.07
C ILE A 19 26.74 8.31 2.45
N PHE A 20 27.85 7.59 2.32
CA PHE A 20 27.94 6.17 2.66
C PHE A 20 27.80 5.91 4.17
N GLN A 21 28.44 6.72 5.01
CA GLN A 21 28.29 6.63 6.47
C GLN A 21 26.84 6.91 6.89
N LEU A 22 26.22 7.97 6.36
CA LEU A 22 24.80 8.25 6.59
C LEU A 22 23.87 7.12 6.13
N LEU A 23 24.23 6.45 5.03
CA LEU A 23 23.50 5.29 4.55
C LEU A 23 23.63 4.13 5.53
N GLN A 24 24.83 3.84 6.03
CA GLN A 24 25.07 2.79 7.03
C GLN A 24 24.26 3.06 8.31
N ASP A 25 24.20 4.30 8.79
CA ASP A 25 23.45 4.68 10.01
C ASP A 25 21.93 4.59 9.85
N LEU A 26 21.41 4.84 8.64
CA LEU A 26 19.96 4.81 8.35
C LEU A 26 19.43 3.41 8.07
N LEU A 27 20.31 2.45 7.77
CA LEU A 27 19.94 1.07 7.50
C LEU A 27 19.78 0.29 8.82
N LYS A 28 18.62 -0.34 8.99
CA LYS A 28 18.35 -1.28 10.08
C LYS A 28 18.24 -2.71 9.53
N ASP A 29 18.45 -3.70 10.40
CA ASP A 29 18.27 -5.13 10.15
C ASP A 29 19.21 -5.79 9.12
N LYS A 30 18.78 -6.91 8.51
CA LYS A 30 19.59 -7.80 7.64
C LYS A 30 20.29 -7.09 6.47
N ALA A 31 19.84 -5.90 6.08
CA ALA A 31 20.49 -5.10 5.04
C ALA A 31 21.80 -4.45 5.55
N LEU A 32 21.86 -4.07 6.83
CA LEU A 32 23.08 -3.57 7.48
C LEU A 32 24.19 -4.64 7.45
N LYS A 33 23.87 -5.91 7.70
CA LYS A 33 24.88 -6.99 7.74
C LYS A 33 25.66 -7.20 6.43
N VAL A 34 25.03 -6.97 5.29
CA VAL A 34 25.66 -7.14 3.96
C VAL A 34 26.56 -5.95 3.62
N ILE A 35 26.26 -4.77 4.17
CA ILE A 35 26.89 -3.49 3.81
C ILE A 35 27.88 -3.01 4.87
N ALA A 36 27.71 -3.42 6.13
CA ALA A 36 28.61 -3.13 7.23
C ALA A 36 29.99 -3.81 7.08
N ALA A 37 30.11 -4.81 6.20
CA ALA A 37 31.40 -5.44 5.87
C ALA A 37 32.21 -4.65 4.82
N LEU A 38 31.63 -3.62 4.20
CA LEU A 38 32.30 -2.80 3.19
C LEU A 38 32.89 -1.54 3.86
N GLU A 39 34.16 -1.27 3.59
CA GLU A 39 34.82 -0.03 3.99
C GLU A 39 34.22 1.18 3.26
N ALA A 40 34.22 2.34 3.90
CA ALA A 40 33.66 3.55 3.32
C ALA A 40 34.53 4.06 2.16
N SER A 41 34.04 3.88 0.93
CA SER A 41 34.69 4.37 -0.30
C SER A 41 33.65 4.68 -1.37
N ASP A 42 34.04 5.49 -2.35
CA ASP A 42 33.16 5.86 -3.48
C ASP A 42 32.72 4.63 -4.29
N ALA A 43 33.63 3.67 -4.49
CA ALA A 43 33.35 2.41 -5.16
C ALA A 43 32.34 1.57 -4.36
N ASN A 44 32.51 1.47 -3.05
CA ASN A 44 31.61 0.71 -2.19
C ASN A 44 30.25 1.41 -2.01
N TYR A 45 30.20 2.74 -2.08
CA TYR A 45 28.94 3.49 -2.13
C TYR A 45 28.15 3.15 -3.39
N ALA A 46 28.78 3.18 -4.57
CA ALA A 46 28.11 2.84 -5.83
C ALA A 46 27.54 1.41 -5.79
N ILE A 47 28.33 0.44 -5.35
CA ILE A 47 27.90 -0.97 -5.21
C ILE A 47 26.75 -1.09 -4.21
N THR A 48 26.86 -0.44 -3.06
CA THR A 48 25.85 -0.48 -2.01
C THR A 48 24.55 0.18 -2.44
N TRP A 49 24.64 1.30 -3.15
CA TRP A 49 23.48 1.98 -3.71
C TRP A 49 22.77 1.10 -4.74
N GLU A 50 23.50 0.42 -5.63
CA GLU A 50 22.91 -0.54 -6.57
C GLU A 50 22.28 -1.76 -5.86
N LEU A 51 22.93 -2.30 -4.82
CA LEU A 51 22.35 -3.38 -4.01
C LEU A 51 21.07 -2.93 -3.29
N MET A 52 21.05 -1.68 -2.81
CA MET A 52 19.88 -1.05 -2.20
C MET A 52 18.75 -0.88 -3.20
N LYS A 53 19.02 -0.35 -4.39
CA LYS A 53 18.02 -0.28 -5.47
C LYS A 53 17.50 -1.69 -5.79
N LYS A 54 18.38 -2.66 -6.00
CA LYS A 54 17.97 -4.03 -6.32
C LYS A 54 17.11 -4.68 -5.22
N ARG A 55 17.40 -4.40 -3.95
CA ARG A 55 16.69 -4.97 -2.80
C ARG A 55 15.38 -4.25 -2.49
N TYR A 56 15.36 -2.92 -2.54
CA TYR A 56 14.23 -2.09 -2.12
C TYR A 56 13.41 -1.52 -3.27
N GLU A 57 13.87 -1.66 -4.52
CA GLU A 57 13.16 -1.31 -5.76
C GLU A 57 12.84 -2.55 -6.59
N ASN A 58 12.67 -3.72 -5.95
CA ASN A 58 12.11 -4.86 -6.66
C ASN A 58 10.62 -4.59 -6.94
N THR A 59 10.35 -3.81 -7.98
CA THR A 59 9.02 -3.36 -8.40
C THR A 59 8.07 -4.55 -8.52
N ARG A 60 8.53 -5.67 -9.07
CA ARG A 60 7.74 -6.91 -9.16
C ARG A 60 7.34 -7.44 -7.78
N LEU A 61 8.26 -7.48 -6.82
CA LEU A 61 7.96 -7.92 -5.46
C LEU A 61 6.99 -6.97 -4.75
N ILE A 62 7.15 -5.65 -4.93
CA ILE A 62 6.26 -4.64 -4.35
C ILE A 62 4.85 -4.80 -4.93
N ILE A 63 4.74 -4.89 -6.26
CA ILE A 63 3.47 -5.15 -6.95
C ILE A 63 2.83 -6.43 -6.40
N ASN A 64 3.57 -7.54 -6.37
CA ASN A 64 3.04 -8.81 -5.89
C ASN A 64 2.61 -8.76 -4.43
N THR A 65 3.32 -8.01 -3.57
CA THR A 65 2.94 -7.83 -2.16
C THR A 65 1.58 -7.14 -2.04
N HIS A 66 1.37 -6.05 -2.76
CA HIS A 66 0.10 -5.31 -2.71
C HIS A 66 -1.05 -6.04 -3.40
N LEU A 67 -0.78 -6.69 -4.54
CA LEU A 67 -1.77 -7.55 -5.18
C LEU A 67 -2.20 -8.68 -4.24
N LYS A 68 -1.23 -9.39 -3.65
CA LYS A 68 -1.51 -10.45 -2.68
C LYS A 68 -2.38 -9.95 -1.53
N GLY A 69 -2.07 -8.78 -0.97
CA GLY A 69 -2.88 -8.15 0.07
C GLY A 69 -4.33 -7.89 -0.35
N LEU A 70 -4.56 -7.41 -1.59
CA LEU A 70 -5.92 -7.24 -2.13
C LEU A 70 -6.68 -8.57 -2.28
N PHE A 71 -6.02 -9.64 -2.71
CA PHE A 71 -6.67 -10.96 -2.84
C PHE A 71 -6.92 -11.63 -1.48
N GLU A 72 -6.06 -11.38 -0.50
CA GLU A 72 -6.08 -11.98 0.83
C GLU A 72 -6.80 -11.14 1.89
N LEU A 73 -7.55 -10.10 1.50
CA LEU A 73 -8.36 -9.30 2.43
C LEU A 73 -9.17 -10.19 3.38
N ALA A 74 -9.21 -9.81 4.66
CA ALA A 74 -9.88 -10.59 5.69
C ALA A 74 -11.41 -10.51 5.53
N PRO A 75 -12.16 -11.60 5.85
CA PRO A 75 -13.61 -11.55 5.97
C PRO A 75 -14.05 -10.53 7.02
N VAL A 76 -15.13 -9.81 6.75
CA VAL A 76 -15.69 -8.81 7.66
C VAL A 76 -17.18 -9.06 7.89
N ALA A 77 -17.55 -9.10 9.17
CA ALA A 77 -18.93 -9.17 9.60
C ALA A 77 -19.46 -7.78 9.90
N LYS A 78 -20.75 -7.55 9.66
CA LYS A 78 -21.44 -6.27 9.90
C LYS A 78 -21.27 -5.76 11.34
N SER A 79 -21.21 -6.67 12.31
CA SER A 79 -21.08 -6.34 13.73
C SER A 79 -19.67 -5.92 14.16
N ASN A 80 -18.66 -6.03 13.29
CA ASN A 80 -17.27 -5.75 13.62
C ASN A 80 -16.75 -4.49 12.92
N HIS A 81 -17.07 -3.34 13.50
CA HIS A 81 -16.70 -2.01 12.97
C HIS A 81 -15.19 -1.76 12.90
N ALA A 82 -14.40 -2.32 13.83
CA ALA A 82 -12.95 -2.21 13.80
C ALA A 82 -12.37 -2.90 12.56
N ASN A 83 -12.89 -4.08 12.21
CA ASN A 83 -12.48 -4.80 11.01
C ASN A 83 -12.94 -4.09 9.73
N LEU A 84 -14.08 -3.41 9.73
CA LEU A 84 -14.53 -2.59 8.59
C LEU A 84 -13.58 -1.42 8.32
N ARG A 85 -13.13 -0.72 9.37
CA ARG A 85 -12.16 0.38 9.22
C ARG A 85 -10.82 -0.14 8.69
N ASN A 86 -10.34 -1.25 9.24
CA ASN A 86 -9.12 -1.89 8.76
C ASN A 86 -9.23 -2.29 7.27
N LEU A 87 -10.37 -2.84 6.83
CA LEU A 87 -10.61 -3.18 5.43
C LEU A 87 -10.51 -1.95 4.52
N VAL A 88 -11.15 -0.83 4.90
CA VAL A 88 -11.08 0.44 4.16
C VAL A 88 -9.63 0.91 4.04
N ASP A 89 -8.90 0.90 5.15
CA ASP A 89 -7.51 1.35 5.18
C ASP A 89 -6.59 0.43 4.35
N GLU A 90 -6.74 -0.89 4.46
CA GLU A 90 -5.94 -1.86 3.69
C GLU A 90 -6.14 -1.70 2.18
N VAL A 91 -7.39 -1.61 1.72
CA VAL A 91 -7.72 -1.38 0.31
C VAL A 91 -7.06 -0.10 -0.19
N ARG A 92 -7.21 1.02 0.55
CA ARG A 92 -6.60 2.30 0.18
C ARG A 92 -5.08 2.24 0.13
N ILE A 93 -4.46 1.60 1.11
CA ILE A 93 -3.00 1.43 1.18
C ILE A 93 -2.51 0.68 -0.05
N HIS A 94 -3.15 -0.44 -0.41
CA HIS A 94 -2.73 -1.23 -1.56
C HIS A 94 -2.89 -0.48 -2.88
N ILE A 95 -4.03 0.16 -3.13
CA ILE A 95 -4.27 0.90 -4.38
C ILE A 95 -3.30 2.08 -4.51
N ARG A 96 -3.16 2.90 -3.46
CA ARG A 96 -2.25 4.06 -3.46
C ARG A 96 -0.79 3.65 -3.63
N SER A 97 -0.40 2.48 -3.11
CA SER A 97 0.96 1.97 -3.28
C SER A 97 1.24 1.45 -4.69
N LEU A 98 0.22 1.01 -5.42
CA LEU A 98 0.32 0.53 -6.80
C LEU A 98 0.28 1.67 -7.84
N GLN A 99 -0.39 2.79 -7.56
CA GLN A 99 -0.46 3.98 -8.44
C GLN A 99 0.92 4.47 -8.97
N PRO A 100 1.94 4.72 -8.12
CA PRO A 100 3.24 5.21 -8.59
C PRO A 100 4.02 4.17 -9.41
N LEU A 101 3.59 2.91 -9.41
CA LEU A 101 4.23 1.81 -10.16
C LEU A 101 3.69 1.68 -11.59
N LYS A 102 2.91 2.66 -12.06
CA LYS A 102 2.34 2.75 -13.43
C LYS A 102 1.39 1.61 -13.79
N LEU A 103 0.77 0.98 -12.80
CA LEU A 103 -0.33 0.05 -13.02
C LEU A 103 -1.63 0.82 -13.28
N PRO A 104 -2.53 0.30 -14.14
CA PRO A 104 -3.78 0.96 -14.51
C PRO A 104 -4.87 0.81 -13.42
N VAL A 105 -4.53 1.10 -12.16
CA VAL A 105 -5.40 0.84 -11.00
C VAL A 105 -6.70 1.64 -11.02
N GLN A 106 -6.74 2.76 -11.76
CA GLN A 106 -7.95 3.55 -12.00
C GLN A 106 -9.01 2.84 -12.86
N HIS A 107 -8.70 1.66 -13.39
CA HIS A 107 -9.63 0.84 -14.18
C HIS A 107 -10.00 -0.46 -13.46
N TRP A 108 -9.71 -0.58 -12.16
CA TRP A 108 -9.87 -1.82 -11.40
C TRP A 108 -11.11 -1.83 -10.50
N ASP A 109 -11.93 -0.80 -10.54
CA ASP A 109 -13.11 -0.62 -9.68
C ASP A 109 -13.94 -1.90 -9.57
N ALA A 110 -14.39 -2.46 -10.69
CA ALA A 110 -15.19 -3.69 -10.71
C ALA A 110 -14.50 -4.88 -10.02
N VAL A 111 -13.19 -5.04 -10.23
CA VAL A 111 -12.40 -6.13 -9.62
C VAL A 111 -12.28 -5.92 -8.12
N ILE A 112 -11.99 -4.68 -7.69
CA ILE A 112 -11.77 -4.35 -6.29
C ILE A 112 -13.08 -4.44 -5.51
N ILE A 113 -14.18 -3.94 -6.09
CA ILE A 113 -15.53 -4.06 -5.53
C ILE A 113 -15.88 -5.54 -5.34
N TYR A 114 -15.63 -6.38 -6.35
CA TYR A 114 -15.85 -7.82 -6.23
C TYR A 114 -15.01 -8.47 -5.13
N LEU A 115 -13.73 -8.07 -4.98
CA LEU A 115 -12.88 -8.57 -3.89
C LEU A 115 -13.44 -8.18 -2.52
N ILE A 116 -13.90 -6.94 -2.36
CA ILE A 116 -14.48 -6.41 -1.13
C ILE A 116 -15.79 -7.12 -0.78
N THR A 117 -16.75 -7.19 -1.71
CA THR A 117 -18.08 -7.77 -1.45
C THR A 117 -18.01 -9.26 -1.14
N ASN A 118 -17.01 -9.98 -1.67
CA ASN A 118 -16.75 -11.38 -1.29
C ASN A 118 -16.32 -11.56 0.17
N LYS A 119 -15.82 -10.50 0.82
CA LYS A 119 -15.46 -10.53 2.25
C LYS A 119 -16.63 -10.22 3.17
N PHE A 120 -17.74 -9.73 2.64
CA PHE A 120 -18.93 -9.41 3.43
C PHE A 120 -19.68 -10.66 3.85
N ASP A 121 -20.25 -10.62 5.06
CA ASP A 121 -21.31 -11.53 5.49
C ASP A 121 -22.62 -11.26 4.70
N SER A 122 -23.62 -12.14 4.87
CA SER A 122 -24.88 -12.04 4.14
C SER A 122 -25.61 -10.73 4.40
N ALA A 123 -25.62 -10.25 5.64
CA ALA A 123 -26.30 -9.03 6.04
C ALA A 123 -25.66 -7.78 5.41
N MET A 124 -24.32 -7.72 5.40
CA MET A 124 -23.57 -6.61 4.80
C MET A 124 -23.72 -6.59 3.27
N ARG A 125 -23.78 -7.77 2.61
CA ARG A 125 -24.07 -7.86 1.17
C ARG A 125 -25.46 -7.36 0.85
N GLU A 126 -26.49 -7.82 1.55
CA GLU A 126 -27.88 -7.39 1.32
C GLU A 126 -28.01 -5.86 1.46
N GLU A 127 -27.37 -5.30 2.48
CA GLU A 127 -27.36 -3.85 2.67
C GLU A 127 -26.62 -3.07 1.58
N TRP A 128 -25.51 -3.62 1.08
CA TRP A 128 -24.80 -3.04 -0.06
C TRP A 128 -25.67 -3.03 -1.30
N GLU A 129 -26.29 -4.17 -1.63
CA GLU A 129 -27.21 -4.32 -2.75
C GLU A 129 -28.39 -3.34 -2.66
N MET A 130 -28.95 -3.14 -1.46
CA MET A 130 -30.02 -2.14 -1.25
C MET A 130 -29.56 -0.70 -1.46
N GLU A 131 -28.29 -0.37 -1.19
CA GLU A 131 -27.75 0.99 -1.37
C GLU A 131 -27.43 1.31 -2.84
N ILE A 132 -27.11 0.29 -3.66
CA ILE A 132 -26.81 0.44 -5.09
C ILE A 132 -28.01 0.19 -6.02
N SER A 133 -28.94 -0.70 -5.66
CA SER A 133 -30.11 -1.07 -6.48
C SER A 133 -30.93 0.12 -7.00
N PRO A 134 -31.14 1.22 -6.23
CA PRO A 134 -31.89 2.38 -6.71
C PRO A 134 -31.12 3.26 -7.71
N LYS A 135 -29.79 3.11 -7.79
CA LYS A 135 -28.91 4.06 -8.48
C LYS A 135 -28.48 3.60 -9.87
N GLN A 136 -28.31 2.29 -10.10
CA GLN A 136 -27.70 1.78 -11.33
C GLN A 136 -28.26 0.40 -11.67
N THR A 137 -29.11 0.30 -12.70
CA THR A 137 -29.54 -1.00 -13.26
C THR A 137 -28.61 -1.52 -14.35
N ASP A 138 -27.83 -0.63 -15.00
CA ASP A 138 -26.99 -0.96 -16.17
C ASP A 138 -25.52 -0.52 -16.05
N GLN A 139 -25.10 0.02 -14.90
CA GLN A 139 -23.73 0.50 -14.68
C GLN A 139 -23.10 -0.18 -13.46
N LEU A 140 -21.81 -0.46 -13.56
CA LEU A 140 -21.04 -0.98 -12.43
C LEU A 140 -20.75 0.17 -11.46
N PRO A 141 -20.88 -0.06 -10.15
CA PRO A 141 -20.56 0.95 -9.15
C PRO A 141 -19.09 1.36 -9.23
N GLU A 142 -18.80 2.60 -8.84
CA GLU A 142 -17.44 3.09 -8.70
C GLU A 142 -16.84 2.63 -7.36
N LEU A 143 -15.51 2.53 -7.31
CA LEU A 143 -14.83 2.14 -6.08
C LEU A 143 -15.15 3.10 -4.92
N GLU A 144 -15.22 4.40 -5.18
CA GLU A 144 -15.52 5.38 -4.13
C GLU A 144 -16.94 5.22 -3.57
N GLU A 145 -17.90 4.64 -4.31
CA GLU A 145 -19.24 4.37 -3.79
C GLU A 145 -19.22 3.31 -2.69
N ILE A 146 -18.50 2.20 -2.89
CA ILE A 146 -18.38 1.16 -1.85
C ILE A 146 -17.52 1.63 -0.68
N MET A 147 -16.50 2.45 -0.94
CA MET A 147 -15.66 3.01 0.12
C MET A 147 -16.45 3.98 0.99
N ALA A 148 -17.29 4.84 0.41
CA ALA A 148 -18.18 5.72 1.16
C ALA A 148 -19.22 4.93 1.98
N PHE A 149 -19.78 3.85 1.41
CA PHE A 149 -20.67 2.93 2.12
C PHE A 149 -20.02 2.30 3.36
N LEU A 150 -18.76 1.85 3.23
CA LEU A 150 -17.98 1.27 4.32
C LEU A 150 -17.65 2.32 5.40
N GLU A 151 -17.22 3.52 5.00
CA GLU A 151 -16.91 4.61 5.92
C GLU A 151 -18.12 5.08 6.73
N LYS A 152 -19.28 5.21 6.07
CA LYS A 152 -20.56 5.52 6.73
C LYS A 152 -20.88 4.50 7.83
N ARG A 153 -20.64 3.21 7.60
CA ARG A 153 -20.83 2.16 8.61
C ARG A 153 -19.77 2.15 9.71
N CYS A 154 -18.56 2.61 9.42
CA CYS A 154 -17.55 2.82 10.44
C CYS A 154 -17.92 3.98 11.37
N ASN A 155 -18.56 5.03 10.85
CA ASN A 155 -18.82 6.28 11.59
C ASN A 155 -20.19 6.31 12.30
N ALA A 156 -21.19 5.56 11.83
CA ALA A 156 -22.55 5.52 12.43
C ALA A 156 -22.61 5.00 13.88
N GLN A 157 -21.48 4.62 14.47
CA GLN A 157 -21.36 4.21 15.88
C GLN A 157 -20.68 5.28 16.76
N ASN A 158 -20.02 6.30 16.20
CA ASN A 158 -19.50 7.40 17.01
C ASN A 158 -20.61 8.33 17.53
N ASP A 159 -21.82 8.21 16.97
CA ASP A 159 -23.00 9.02 17.30
C ASP A 159 -24.02 8.27 18.18
N ARG A 160 -23.64 7.14 18.79
CA ARG A 160 -24.46 6.40 19.78
C ARG A 160 -23.72 6.24 21.10
#